data_AF-A0A926YXX2-F1
#
_entry.id   AF-A0A926YXX2-F1
#
_cell.length_a   1.000
_cell.length_b   1.000
_cell.length_c   1.000
_cell.angle_alpha   90.00
_cell.angle_beta   90.00
_cell.angle_gamma   90.00
#
_symmetry.space_group_name_H-M   'P 1'
#
loop_
_entity.id
_entity.type
_entity.pdbx_description
1 polymer ?
#
loop_
_entity_poly.entity_id
_entity_poly.type
_entity_poly.pdbx_seq_one_letter_code
_entity_poly.pdbx_strand_id
1 'polypeptide(L)'
;MSEEQARESLVYLEGVSKIYPSAQGEVYAARNVTLEVRSGEFFSLLGSSGSGKTTTLRLIGGFEIPDYGRVFIGGEEVTYQPPYRRNVHTVFQNYALFPHLSVAQNIAYPLTLARTSRADIDRRITESLALFRLQGLGDRKPAQLSGGQQQRVALARALINRPKVLLLDEPLSALDAKVREEVRQELRELQRQTNLTFIYVTHDQEEALALSDRIAVMHQGQVEQIGTSQEIYDCPASLFVAQFIGKANLLSGTVLEANHEFTKVEANGLCLLAAPCGHALNPGQNITLMVRPERLQINSAVETENQISGVLENITYVGQLVEYQVKTQVGPLKITQLSQRETYPQGESLDLRWNASDCIIIPPES
;
A
#
# COMPACT_ATOMS: atom_id res chain seq x y z
N MET A 1 -19.98 12.60 11.79
CA MET A 1 -20.00 11.60 10.71
C MET A 1 -21.36 10.94 10.75
N SER A 2 -22.14 11.00 9.67
CA SER A 2 -23.52 10.51 9.64
C SER A 2 -23.55 8.98 9.58
N GLU A 3 -24.55 8.36 10.22
CA GLU A 3 -24.87 6.91 10.13
C GLU A 3 -25.01 6.39 8.69
N GLU A 4 -25.12 7.30 7.72
CA GLU A 4 -25.29 7.05 6.30
C GLU A 4 -23.99 6.62 5.61
N GLN A 5 -22.83 7.13 6.02
CA GLN A 5 -21.53 6.68 5.47
C GLN A 5 -21.18 5.24 5.89
N ALA A 6 -21.56 4.83 7.10
CA ALA A 6 -21.39 3.45 7.56
C ALA A 6 -22.26 2.42 6.80
N ARG A 7 -23.25 2.87 6.00
CA ARG A 7 -24.11 1.99 5.20
C ARG A 7 -23.58 1.68 3.79
N GLU A 8 -22.63 2.45 3.26
CA GLU A 8 -22.01 2.17 1.95
C GLU A 8 -20.73 1.33 2.05
N SER A 9 -20.12 1.26 3.23
CA SER A 9 -18.92 0.48 3.51
C SER A 9 -19.21 -1.02 3.56
N LEU A 10 -18.44 -1.83 2.83
CA LEU A 10 -18.51 -3.29 2.96
C LEU A 10 -17.77 -3.78 4.20
N VAL A 11 -16.64 -3.16 4.57
CA VAL A 11 -15.95 -3.41 5.83
C VAL A 11 -15.75 -2.07 6.53
N TYR A 12 -16.08 -2.01 7.81
CA TYR A 12 -15.87 -0.82 8.63
C TYR A 12 -15.27 -1.22 9.97
N LEU A 13 -14.13 -0.62 10.32
CA LEU A 13 -13.55 -0.69 11.65
C LEU A 13 -13.85 0.63 12.35
N GLU A 14 -14.41 0.54 13.55
CA GLU A 14 -14.77 1.70 14.35
C GLU A 14 -13.94 1.73 15.63
N GLY A 15 -12.91 2.59 15.66
CA GLY A 15 -12.06 2.81 16.83
C GLY A 15 -11.38 1.55 17.37
N VAL A 16 -11.05 0.60 16.49
CA VAL A 16 -10.61 -0.73 16.89
C VAL A 16 -9.22 -0.68 17.52
N SER A 17 -9.09 -1.26 18.72
CA SER A 17 -7.81 -1.37 19.41
C SER A 17 -7.52 -2.81 19.81
N LYS A 18 -6.26 -3.22 19.65
CA LYS A 18 -5.75 -4.52 20.08
C LYS A 18 -4.41 -4.35 20.80
N ILE A 19 -4.37 -4.84 22.02
CA ILE A 19 -3.27 -4.73 22.97
C ILE A 19 -2.73 -6.14 23.24
N TYR A 20 -1.41 -6.28 23.18
CA TYR A 20 -0.73 -7.50 23.58
C TYR A 20 0.17 -7.23 24.80
N PRO A 21 0.20 -8.15 25.78
CA PRO A 21 1.19 -8.08 26.85
C PRO A 21 2.59 -8.38 26.30
N SER A 22 3.57 -7.59 26.71
CA SER A 22 5.00 -7.75 26.40
C SER A 22 5.82 -7.65 27.69
N ALA A 23 7.07 -8.14 27.65
CA ALA A 23 8.01 -8.04 28.77
C ALA A 23 8.29 -6.59 29.21
N GLN A 24 8.05 -5.62 28.34
CA GLN A 24 8.26 -4.19 28.56
C GLN A 24 6.96 -3.41 28.84
N GLY A 25 5.82 -4.10 28.96
CA GLY A 25 4.50 -3.48 29.16
C GLY A 25 3.50 -3.86 28.06
N GLU A 26 2.47 -3.05 27.89
CA GLU A 26 1.43 -3.25 26.87
C GLU A 26 1.85 -2.70 25.51
N VAL A 27 1.65 -3.48 24.45
CA VAL A 27 1.92 -3.08 23.07
C VAL A 27 0.61 -2.97 22.31
N TYR A 28 0.30 -1.77 21.82
CA TYR A 28 -0.82 -1.53 20.93
C TYR A 28 -0.46 -1.97 19.52
N ALA A 29 -0.90 -3.17 19.13
CA ALA A 29 -0.77 -3.65 17.76
C ALA A 29 -1.81 -3.02 16.82
N ALA A 30 -2.94 -2.59 17.36
CA ALA A 30 -3.87 -1.66 16.72
C ALA A 30 -4.31 -0.64 17.77
N ARG A 31 -4.28 0.65 17.44
CA ARG A 31 -4.63 1.75 18.33
C ARG A 31 -5.65 2.66 17.66
N ASN A 32 -6.90 2.58 18.11
CA ASN A 32 -8.01 3.39 17.61
C ASN A 32 -8.14 3.36 16.07
N VAL A 33 -7.94 2.20 15.45
CA VAL A 33 -7.98 2.02 14.00
C VAL A 33 -9.42 2.21 13.53
N THR A 34 -9.65 3.29 12.78
CA THR A 34 -10.91 3.55 12.08
C THR A 34 -10.63 3.58 10.59
N LEU A 35 -11.27 2.67 9.86
CA LEU A 35 -11.14 2.60 8.40
C LEU A 35 -12.40 2.02 7.78
N GLU A 36 -12.61 2.37 6.52
CA GLU A 36 -13.71 1.90 5.68
C GLU A 36 -13.12 1.28 4.41
N VAL A 37 -13.70 0.16 3.98
CA VAL A 37 -13.45 -0.46 2.67
C VAL A 37 -14.75 -0.60 1.92
N ARG A 38 -14.79 -0.10 0.68
CA ARG A 38 -15.95 -0.08 -0.20
C ARG A 38 -16.11 -1.42 -0.90
N SER A 39 -17.33 -1.72 -1.37
CA SER A 39 -17.58 -2.93 -2.15
C SER A 39 -16.84 -2.88 -3.50
N GLY A 40 -16.19 -3.97 -3.88
CA GLY A 40 -15.42 -4.07 -5.13
C GLY A 40 -14.08 -3.31 -5.11
N GLU A 41 -13.64 -2.84 -3.93
CA GLU A 41 -12.39 -2.10 -3.78
C GLU A 41 -11.20 -3.07 -3.59
N PHE A 42 -10.07 -2.76 -4.22
CA PHE A 42 -8.77 -3.31 -3.85
C PHE A 42 -8.11 -2.36 -2.84
N PHE A 43 -8.23 -2.69 -1.55
CA PHE A 43 -7.73 -1.86 -0.45
C PHE A 43 -6.47 -2.47 0.16
N SER A 44 -5.40 -1.70 0.30
CA SER A 44 -4.16 -2.19 0.92
C SER A 44 -3.90 -1.59 2.30
N LEU A 45 -3.45 -2.44 3.21
CA LEU A 45 -2.78 -2.05 4.45
C LEU A 45 -1.28 -2.09 4.19
N LEU A 46 -0.61 -0.94 4.23
CA LEU A 46 0.80 -0.77 3.96
C LEU A 46 1.53 -0.24 5.19
N GLY A 47 2.78 -0.63 5.42
CA GLY A 47 3.56 -0.15 6.57
C GLY A 47 4.74 -1.05 6.89
N SER A 48 5.64 -0.59 7.75
CA SER A 48 6.83 -1.36 8.17
C SER A 48 6.47 -2.64 8.95
N SER A 49 7.44 -3.52 9.13
CA SER A 49 7.26 -4.70 10.01
C SER A 49 6.85 -4.26 11.42
N GLY A 50 5.85 -4.93 12.00
CA GLY A 50 5.32 -4.58 13.32
C GLY A 50 4.35 -3.38 13.36
N SER A 51 3.99 -2.78 12.22
CA SER A 51 3.08 -1.63 12.20
C SER A 51 1.60 -1.93 12.51
N GLY A 52 1.22 -3.20 12.68
CA GLY A 52 -0.15 -3.59 13.04
C GLY A 52 -1.04 -4.12 11.90
N LYS A 53 -0.52 -4.23 10.67
CA LYS A 53 -1.28 -4.67 9.48
C LYS A 53 -1.92 -6.05 9.64
N THR A 54 -1.10 -7.06 9.93
CA THR A 54 -1.57 -8.44 10.08
C THR A 54 -2.53 -8.57 11.26
N THR A 55 -2.31 -7.84 12.37
CA THR A 55 -3.28 -7.80 13.48
C THR A 55 -4.60 -7.21 13.01
N THR A 56 -4.59 -6.09 12.30
CA THR A 56 -5.79 -5.46 11.74
C THR A 56 -6.53 -6.41 10.79
N LEU A 57 -5.81 -7.10 9.91
CA LEU A 57 -6.38 -8.11 9.03
C LEU A 57 -7.01 -9.29 9.81
N ARG A 58 -6.35 -9.76 10.87
CA ARG A 58 -6.86 -10.83 11.75
C ARG A 58 -8.09 -10.42 12.54
N LEU A 59 -8.18 -9.15 12.95
CA LEU A 59 -9.37 -8.58 13.57
C LEU A 59 -10.55 -8.56 12.61
N ILE A 60 -10.34 -8.27 11.32
CA ILE A 60 -11.37 -8.37 10.27
C ILE A 60 -11.75 -9.85 10.03
N GLY A 61 -10.77 -10.74 9.98
CA GLY A 61 -10.97 -12.19 9.79
C GLY A 61 -11.56 -12.92 11.00
N GLY A 62 -11.59 -12.30 12.18
CA GLY A 62 -12.05 -12.90 13.44
C GLY A 62 -11.08 -13.86 14.09
N PHE A 63 -9.82 -13.89 13.63
CA PHE A 63 -8.75 -14.68 14.25
C PHE A 63 -8.23 -14.02 15.53
N GLU A 64 -8.54 -12.75 15.70
CA GLU A 64 -8.30 -11.97 16.90
C GLU A 64 -9.59 -11.24 17.29
N ILE A 65 -9.78 -11.01 18.59
CA ILE A 65 -10.88 -10.21 19.13
C ILE A 65 -10.31 -8.87 19.58
N PRO A 66 -10.89 -7.73 19.17
CA PRO A 66 -10.42 -6.43 19.61
C PRO A 66 -10.72 -6.22 21.11
N ASP A 67 -9.85 -5.49 21.80
CA ASP A 67 -10.08 -5.11 23.19
C ASP A 67 -11.06 -3.93 23.28
N TYR A 68 -11.06 -3.07 22.27
CA TYR A 68 -11.97 -1.93 22.13
C TYR A 68 -12.39 -1.74 20.68
N GLY A 69 -13.54 -1.06 20.49
CA GLY A 69 -14.08 -0.76 19.16
C GLY A 69 -14.90 -1.91 18.57
N ARG A 70 -15.39 -1.69 17.34
CA ARG A 70 -16.32 -2.62 16.66
C ARG A 70 -15.88 -2.91 15.24
N VAL A 71 -16.19 -4.13 14.78
CA VAL A 71 -15.92 -4.58 13.42
C VAL A 71 -17.25 -4.84 12.72
N PHE A 72 -17.47 -4.22 11.58
CA PHE A 72 -18.66 -4.39 10.75
C PHE A 72 -18.30 -4.95 9.39
N ILE A 73 -19.10 -5.91 8.90
CA ILE A 73 -18.96 -6.49 7.56
C ILE A 73 -20.34 -6.58 6.91
N GLY A 74 -20.53 -5.88 5.80
CA GLY A 74 -21.79 -5.80 5.05
C GLY A 74 -22.93 -5.25 5.90
N GLY A 75 -22.65 -4.25 6.74
CA GLY A 75 -23.60 -3.63 7.66
C GLY A 75 -23.88 -4.41 8.95
N GLU A 76 -23.36 -5.63 9.11
CA GLU A 76 -23.55 -6.43 10.32
C GLU A 76 -22.34 -6.31 11.25
N GLU A 77 -22.58 -6.12 12.55
CA GLU A 77 -21.51 -6.20 13.55
C GLU A 77 -21.04 -7.65 13.71
N VAL A 78 -19.75 -7.87 13.48
CA VAL A 78 -19.11 -9.19 13.55
C VAL A 78 -18.04 -9.28 14.63
N THR A 79 -17.89 -8.27 15.49
CA THR A 79 -16.82 -8.12 16.50
C THR A 79 -16.45 -9.42 17.22
N TYR A 80 -17.46 -10.13 17.76
CA TYR A 80 -17.28 -11.39 18.51
C TYR A 80 -17.64 -12.64 17.70
N GLN A 81 -17.95 -12.49 16.40
CA GLN A 81 -18.22 -13.64 15.54
C GLN A 81 -16.92 -14.38 15.22
N PRO A 82 -16.89 -15.72 15.35
CA PRO A 82 -15.70 -16.50 15.02
C PRO A 82 -15.45 -16.53 13.50
N PRO A 83 -14.23 -16.85 13.03
CA PRO A 83 -13.85 -16.77 11.61
C PRO A 83 -14.81 -17.52 10.67
N TYR A 84 -15.24 -18.72 11.06
CA TYR A 84 -16.09 -19.58 10.22
C TYR A 84 -17.54 -19.09 10.06
N ARG A 85 -17.95 -18.06 10.82
CA ARG A 85 -19.26 -17.40 10.66
C ARG A 85 -19.17 -16.08 9.92
N ARG A 86 -17.96 -15.54 9.69
CA ARG A 86 -17.77 -14.30 8.95
C ARG A 86 -17.83 -14.59 7.45
N ASN A 87 -18.46 -13.70 6.70
CA ASN A 87 -18.55 -13.81 5.24
C ASN A 87 -17.27 -13.29 4.55
N VAL A 88 -16.12 -13.81 4.99
CA VAL A 88 -14.78 -13.45 4.51
C VAL A 88 -13.95 -14.71 4.36
N HIS A 89 -12.96 -14.67 3.47
CA HIS A 89 -11.95 -15.72 3.40
C HIS A 89 -10.56 -15.11 3.47
N THR A 90 -9.65 -15.79 4.19
CA THR A 90 -8.27 -15.34 4.38
C THR A 90 -7.30 -16.27 3.66
N VAL A 91 -6.40 -15.68 2.87
CA VAL A 91 -5.21 -16.34 2.34
C VAL A 91 -4.01 -15.88 3.16
N PHE A 92 -3.44 -16.81 3.92
CA PHE A 92 -2.28 -16.57 4.76
C PHE A 92 -0.99 -16.58 3.93
N GLN A 93 0.06 -15.95 4.47
CA GLN A 93 1.41 -15.87 3.89
C GLN A 93 1.96 -17.23 3.42
N ASN A 94 1.79 -18.29 4.23
CA ASN A 94 2.27 -19.65 3.89
C ASN A 94 1.27 -20.46 3.03
N TYR A 95 0.25 -19.81 2.48
CA TYR A 95 -0.90 -20.37 1.74
C TYR A 95 -1.79 -21.35 2.52
N ALA A 96 -1.28 -21.95 3.59
CA ALA A 96 -1.96 -22.91 4.46
C ALA A 96 -2.66 -24.02 3.67
N LEU A 97 -2.03 -24.53 2.61
CA LEU A 97 -2.55 -25.66 1.83
C LEU A 97 -2.46 -26.94 2.65
N PHE A 98 -3.46 -27.82 2.51
CA PHE A 98 -3.45 -29.13 3.16
C PHE A 98 -2.50 -30.06 2.38
N PRO A 99 -1.34 -30.45 2.94
CA PRO A 99 -0.30 -31.14 2.19
C PRO A 99 -0.69 -32.56 1.77
N HIS A 100 -1.65 -33.15 2.49
CA HIS A 100 -2.14 -34.50 2.26
C HIS A 100 -3.27 -34.56 1.21
N LEU A 101 -3.87 -33.43 0.86
CA LEU A 101 -4.94 -33.33 -0.14
C LEU A 101 -4.36 -32.95 -1.52
N SER A 102 -5.02 -33.41 -2.59
CA SER A 102 -4.73 -32.93 -3.94
C SER A 102 -5.14 -31.47 -4.14
N VAL A 103 -4.75 -30.87 -5.26
CA VAL A 103 -5.20 -29.52 -5.66
C VAL A 103 -6.72 -29.44 -5.71
N ALA A 104 -7.37 -30.38 -6.39
CA ALA A 104 -8.83 -30.42 -6.49
C ALA A 104 -9.48 -30.54 -5.11
N GLN A 105 -8.93 -31.39 -4.23
CA GLN A 105 -9.43 -31.57 -2.87
C GLN A 105 -9.21 -30.33 -1.98
N ASN A 106 -8.07 -29.65 -2.12
CA ASN A 106 -7.82 -28.38 -1.44
C ASN A 106 -8.86 -27.34 -1.83
N ILE A 107 -9.12 -27.19 -3.13
CA ILE A 107 -10.10 -26.26 -3.68
C ILE A 107 -11.52 -26.64 -3.23
N ALA A 108 -11.87 -27.92 -3.25
CA ALA A 108 -13.21 -28.41 -2.88
C ALA A 108 -13.53 -28.30 -1.38
N TYR A 109 -12.51 -28.25 -0.52
CA TYR A 109 -12.66 -28.39 0.93
C TYR A 109 -13.75 -27.49 1.55
N PRO A 110 -13.86 -26.18 1.22
CA PRO A 110 -14.91 -25.32 1.76
C PRO A 110 -16.33 -25.74 1.33
N LEU A 111 -16.50 -26.27 0.11
CA LEU A 111 -17.79 -26.75 -0.37
C LEU A 111 -18.24 -28.04 0.34
N THR A 112 -17.28 -28.92 0.65
CA THR A 112 -17.52 -30.15 1.41
C THR A 112 -18.01 -29.83 2.82
N LEU A 113 -17.40 -28.84 3.49
CA LEU A 113 -17.86 -28.36 4.80
C LEU A 113 -19.26 -27.74 4.73
N ALA A 114 -19.55 -27.01 3.65
CA ALA A 114 -20.88 -26.47 3.37
C ALA A 114 -21.92 -27.54 2.95
N ARG A 115 -21.55 -28.83 2.91
CA ARG A 115 -22.40 -29.96 2.49
C ARG A 115 -23.03 -29.75 1.10
N THR A 116 -22.26 -29.16 0.20
CA THR A 116 -22.67 -28.92 -1.19
C THR A 116 -22.84 -30.26 -1.93
N SER A 117 -23.76 -30.33 -2.90
CA SER A 117 -23.98 -31.54 -3.69
C SER A 117 -22.71 -31.93 -4.45
N ARG A 118 -22.48 -33.24 -4.64
CA ARG A 118 -21.28 -33.72 -5.36
C ARG A 118 -21.20 -33.18 -6.80
N ALA A 119 -22.35 -33.12 -7.48
CA ALA A 119 -22.43 -32.57 -8.84
C ALA A 119 -22.04 -31.09 -8.90
N ASP A 120 -22.47 -30.29 -7.91
CA ASP A 120 -22.07 -28.89 -7.83
C ASP A 120 -20.61 -28.71 -7.45
N ILE A 121 -20.07 -29.58 -6.59
CA ILE A 121 -18.65 -29.60 -6.24
C ILE A 121 -17.82 -29.83 -7.50
N ASP A 122 -18.11 -30.90 -8.25
CA ASP A 122 -17.35 -31.25 -9.45
C ASP A 122 -17.38 -30.11 -10.49
N ARG A 123 -18.57 -29.53 -10.73
CA ARG A 123 -18.73 -28.38 -11.63
C ARG A 123 -17.90 -27.16 -11.19
N ARG A 124 -18.00 -26.77 -9.91
CA ARG A 124 -17.28 -25.59 -9.39
C ARG A 124 -15.77 -25.81 -9.35
N ILE A 125 -15.30 -27.03 -9.08
CA ILE A 125 -13.88 -27.37 -9.19
C ILE A 125 -13.40 -27.18 -10.62
N THR A 126 -14.12 -27.69 -11.62
CA THR A 126 -13.74 -27.52 -13.03
C THR A 126 -13.67 -26.05 -13.43
N GLU A 127 -14.69 -25.26 -13.07
CA GLU A 127 -14.72 -23.81 -13.31
C GLU A 127 -13.54 -23.10 -12.62
N SER A 128 -13.27 -23.46 -11.35
CA SER A 128 -12.18 -22.87 -10.58
C SER A 128 -10.81 -23.25 -11.17
N LEU A 129 -10.58 -24.51 -11.53
CA LEU A 129 -9.32 -24.93 -12.16
C LEU A 129 -9.09 -24.19 -13.48
N ALA A 130 -10.15 -23.88 -14.23
CA ALA A 130 -10.04 -23.09 -15.45
C ALA A 130 -9.71 -21.62 -15.16
N LEU A 131 -10.46 -20.97 -14.26
CA LEU A 131 -10.29 -19.57 -13.90
C LEU A 131 -8.88 -19.27 -13.37
N PHE A 132 -8.34 -20.18 -12.55
CA PHE A 132 -7.02 -20.03 -11.94
C PHE A 132 -5.88 -20.65 -12.77
N ARG A 133 -6.11 -21.03 -14.03
CA ARG A 133 -5.07 -21.62 -14.91
C ARG A 133 -4.36 -22.84 -14.28
N LEU A 134 -5.14 -23.70 -13.63
CA LEU A 134 -4.71 -24.94 -12.96
C LEU A 134 -5.17 -26.21 -13.68
N GLN A 135 -5.58 -26.10 -14.95
CA GLN A 135 -6.03 -27.25 -15.74
C GLN A 135 -4.92 -28.32 -15.80
N GLY A 136 -5.29 -29.59 -15.62
CA GLY A 136 -4.36 -30.71 -15.60
C GLY A 136 -3.52 -30.86 -14.32
N LEU A 137 -3.68 -29.97 -13.32
CA LEU A 137 -2.97 -30.04 -12.03
C LEU A 137 -3.82 -30.58 -10.88
N GLY A 138 -5.11 -30.89 -11.12
CA GLY A 138 -6.09 -31.26 -10.09
C GLY A 138 -5.67 -32.42 -9.18
N ASP A 139 -4.98 -33.42 -9.74
CA ASP A 139 -4.54 -34.62 -9.00
C ASP A 139 -3.19 -34.45 -8.28
N ARG A 140 -2.47 -33.36 -8.55
CA ARG A 140 -1.18 -33.09 -7.90
C ARG A 140 -1.39 -32.70 -6.44
N LYS A 141 -0.37 -32.96 -5.63
CA LYS A 141 -0.27 -32.48 -4.24
C LYS A 141 0.51 -31.16 -4.17
N PRO A 142 0.32 -30.33 -3.12
CA PRO A 142 1.00 -29.03 -2.98
C PRO A 142 2.53 -29.09 -3.16
N ALA A 143 3.19 -30.13 -2.68
CA ALA A 143 4.65 -30.31 -2.80
C ALA A 143 5.14 -30.48 -4.25
N GLN A 144 4.25 -30.73 -5.21
CA GLN A 144 4.56 -30.91 -6.63
C GLN A 144 4.30 -29.64 -7.46
N LEU A 145 4.05 -28.51 -6.80
CA LEU A 145 3.67 -27.23 -7.40
C LEU A 145 4.75 -26.17 -7.16
N SER A 146 4.87 -25.23 -8.09
CA SER A 146 5.64 -24.00 -7.87
C SER A 146 4.96 -23.09 -6.83
N GLY A 147 5.68 -22.13 -6.27
CA GLY A 147 5.11 -21.15 -5.32
C GLY A 147 3.89 -20.41 -5.87
N GLY A 148 3.98 -19.91 -7.12
CA GLY A 148 2.84 -19.27 -7.80
C GLY A 148 1.66 -20.21 -8.03
N GLN A 149 1.91 -21.49 -8.34
CA GLN A 149 0.84 -22.49 -8.45
C GLN A 149 0.18 -22.76 -7.09
N GLN A 150 0.95 -22.86 -6.00
CA GLN A 150 0.39 -23.02 -4.65
C GLN A 150 -0.49 -21.83 -4.27
N GLN A 151 -0.06 -20.61 -4.59
CA GLN A 151 -0.85 -19.41 -4.37
C GLN A 151 -2.16 -19.44 -5.16
N ARG A 152 -2.12 -19.79 -6.45
CA ARG A 152 -3.34 -19.94 -7.28
C ARG A 152 -4.31 -20.96 -6.67
N VAL A 153 -3.81 -22.07 -6.12
CA VAL A 153 -4.63 -23.06 -5.41
C VAL A 153 -5.25 -22.46 -4.15
N ALA A 154 -4.51 -21.66 -3.39
CA ALA A 154 -5.01 -21.01 -2.18
C ALA A 154 -6.09 -19.96 -2.48
N LEU A 155 -5.89 -19.16 -3.53
CA LEU A 155 -6.88 -18.20 -4.03
C LEU A 155 -8.14 -18.92 -4.54
N ALA A 156 -7.97 -19.97 -5.35
CA ALA A 156 -9.06 -20.81 -5.83
C ALA A 156 -9.91 -21.38 -4.67
N ARG A 157 -9.25 -21.93 -3.66
CA ARG A 157 -9.89 -22.42 -2.44
C ARG A 157 -10.63 -21.30 -1.70
N ALA A 158 -10.05 -20.11 -1.59
CA ALA A 158 -10.69 -18.99 -0.90
C ALA A 158 -11.91 -18.44 -1.67
N LEU A 159 -11.93 -18.55 -2.99
CA LEU A 159 -12.94 -17.94 -3.84
C LEU A 159 -14.06 -18.88 -4.29
N ILE A 160 -13.91 -20.19 -4.11
CA ILE A 160 -14.92 -21.17 -4.55
C ILE A 160 -16.30 -21.00 -3.88
N ASN A 161 -16.33 -20.44 -2.67
CA ASN A 161 -17.55 -20.12 -1.92
C ASN A 161 -18.09 -18.71 -2.21
N ARG A 162 -17.41 -17.92 -3.05
CA ARG A 162 -17.78 -16.53 -3.41
C ARG A 162 -18.00 -15.65 -2.17
N PRO A 163 -16.97 -15.43 -1.34
CA PRO A 163 -17.08 -14.57 -0.15
C PRO A 163 -17.39 -13.12 -0.54
N LYS A 164 -17.90 -12.33 0.41
CA LYS A 164 -18.01 -10.87 0.21
C LYS A 164 -16.64 -10.18 0.18
N VAL A 165 -15.69 -10.66 0.98
CA VAL A 165 -14.35 -10.05 1.13
C VAL A 165 -13.27 -11.12 1.10
N LEU A 166 -12.19 -10.86 0.36
CA LEU A 166 -10.97 -11.64 0.38
C LEU A 166 -9.88 -10.89 1.15
N LEU A 167 -9.33 -11.54 2.18
CA LEU A 167 -8.25 -11.03 3.02
C LEU A 167 -6.94 -11.69 2.61
N LEU A 168 -5.92 -10.91 2.26
CA LEU A 168 -4.65 -11.40 1.74
C LEU A 168 -3.51 -10.93 2.65
N ASP A 169 -2.85 -11.85 3.35
CA ASP A 169 -1.76 -11.54 4.30
C ASP A 169 -0.40 -11.82 3.67
N GLU A 170 0.26 -10.77 3.14
CA GLU A 170 1.55 -10.83 2.44
C GLU A 170 1.67 -11.99 1.43
N PRO A 171 0.68 -12.17 0.53
CA PRO A 171 0.59 -13.39 -0.29
C PRO A 171 1.69 -13.52 -1.34
N LEU A 172 2.51 -12.48 -1.55
CA LEU A 172 3.57 -12.45 -2.56
C LEU A 172 4.99 -12.44 -1.98
N SER A 173 5.13 -12.39 -0.64
CA SER A 173 6.44 -12.16 0.01
C SER A 173 7.46 -13.27 -0.27
N ALA A 174 6.99 -14.50 -0.51
CA ALA A 174 7.83 -15.68 -0.74
C ALA A 174 8.20 -15.90 -2.23
N LEU A 175 7.76 -15.03 -3.14
CA LEU A 175 7.99 -15.18 -4.58
C LEU A 175 9.19 -14.35 -5.05
N ASP A 176 9.90 -14.85 -6.05
CA ASP A 176 10.94 -14.09 -6.75
C ASP A 176 10.32 -12.90 -7.54
N ALA A 177 11.15 -11.92 -7.89
CA ALA A 177 10.68 -10.68 -8.50
C ALA A 177 9.89 -10.87 -9.80
N LYS A 178 10.28 -11.81 -10.66
CA LYS A 178 9.63 -12.03 -11.96
C LYS A 178 8.26 -12.68 -11.77
N VAL A 179 8.19 -13.72 -10.95
CA VAL A 179 6.93 -14.40 -10.65
C VAL A 179 5.99 -13.47 -9.86
N ARG A 180 6.53 -12.67 -8.95
CA ARG A 180 5.77 -11.67 -8.19
C ARG A 180 5.06 -10.68 -9.11
N GLU A 181 5.74 -10.15 -10.12
CA GLU A 181 5.14 -9.22 -11.10
C GLU A 181 4.01 -9.89 -11.91
N GLU A 182 4.23 -11.11 -12.40
CA GLU A 182 3.19 -11.87 -13.10
C GLU A 182 1.94 -12.05 -12.22
N VAL A 183 2.14 -12.46 -10.96
CA VAL A 183 1.02 -12.73 -10.05
C VAL A 183 0.32 -11.44 -9.61
N ARG A 184 1.03 -10.31 -9.47
CA ARG A 184 0.41 -9.00 -9.22
C ARG A 184 -0.64 -8.67 -10.30
N GLN A 185 -0.25 -8.79 -11.56
CA GLN A 185 -1.14 -8.52 -12.69
C GLN A 185 -2.33 -9.48 -12.69
N GLU A 186 -2.11 -10.77 -12.41
CA GLU A 186 -3.18 -11.76 -12.30
C GLU A 186 -4.16 -11.45 -11.16
N LEU A 187 -3.68 -11.01 -10.00
CA LEU A 187 -4.53 -10.62 -8.87
C LEU A 187 -5.43 -9.43 -9.21
N ARG A 188 -4.88 -8.39 -9.86
CA ARG A 188 -5.65 -7.22 -10.28
C ARG A 188 -6.71 -7.61 -11.31
N GLU A 189 -6.35 -8.43 -12.29
CA GLU A 189 -7.30 -8.91 -13.31
C GLU A 189 -8.41 -9.76 -12.68
N LEU A 190 -8.07 -10.69 -11.78
CA LEU A 190 -9.03 -11.51 -11.06
C LEU A 190 -10.01 -10.65 -10.25
N GLN A 191 -9.51 -9.63 -9.55
CA GLN A 191 -10.35 -8.71 -8.78
C GLN A 191 -11.33 -7.97 -9.70
N ARG A 192 -10.87 -7.46 -10.84
CA ARG A 192 -11.73 -6.77 -11.83
C ARG A 192 -12.78 -7.70 -12.45
N GLN A 193 -12.40 -8.93 -12.80
CA GLN A 193 -13.32 -9.91 -13.39
C GLN A 193 -14.40 -10.38 -12.41
N THR A 194 -14.07 -10.46 -11.12
CA THR A 194 -14.97 -11.00 -10.08
C THR A 194 -15.74 -9.91 -9.34
N ASN A 195 -15.31 -8.64 -9.44
CA ASN A 195 -15.81 -7.49 -8.69
C ASN A 195 -15.85 -7.74 -7.16
N LEU A 196 -14.90 -8.53 -6.67
CA LEU A 196 -14.75 -8.85 -5.26
C LEU A 196 -13.95 -7.76 -4.54
N THR A 197 -14.22 -7.61 -3.25
CA THR A 197 -13.48 -6.69 -2.39
C THR A 197 -12.25 -7.38 -1.82
N PHE A 198 -11.09 -6.78 -2.03
CA PHE A 198 -9.81 -7.32 -1.59
C PHE A 198 -9.24 -6.41 -0.49
N ILE A 199 -8.82 -7.00 0.63
CA ILE A 199 -8.01 -6.33 1.65
C ILE A 199 -6.63 -7.00 1.65
N TYR A 200 -5.63 -6.24 1.23
CA TYR A 200 -4.29 -6.74 0.95
C TYR A 200 -3.28 -6.17 1.94
N VAL A 201 -2.53 -7.02 2.63
CA VAL A 201 -1.44 -6.61 3.53
C VAL A 201 -0.13 -6.79 2.82
N THR A 202 0.69 -5.74 2.79
CA THR A 202 2.07 -5.82 2.32
C THR A 202 2.98 -4.84 3.05
N HIS A 203 4.28 -5.13 3.00
CA HIS A 203 5.34 -4.21 3.36
C HIS A 203 6.04 -3.60 2.12
N ASP A 204 5.69 -4.07 0.92
CA ASP A 204 6.22 -3.61 -0.36
C ASP A 204 5.37 -2.44 -0.90
N GLN A 205 6.02 -1.31 -1.09
CA GLN A 205 5.36 -0.07 -1.53
C GLN A 205 4.94 -0.14 -2.99
N GLU A 206 5.74 -0.79 -3.83
CA GLU A 206 5.44 -0.93 -5.26
C GLU A 206 4.18 -1.78 -5.44
N GLU A 207 4.05 -2.86 -4.66
CA GLU A 207 2.84 -3.69 -4.65
C GLU A 207 1.60 -2.88 -4.28
N ALA A 208 1.68 -2.12 -3.17
CA ALA A 208 0.56 -1.32 -2.70
C ALA A 208 0.16 -0.25 -3.71
N LEU A 209 1.12 0.51 -4.26
CA LEU A 209 0.85 1.57 -5.22
C LEU A 209 0.30 1.04 -6.55
N ALA A 210 0.78 -0.12 -7.02
CA ALA A 210 0.38 -0.68 -8.31
C ALA A 210 -0.98 -1.39 -8.30
N LEU A 211 -1.37 -2.03 -7.18
CA LEU A 211 -2.57 -2.87 -7.12
C LEU A 211 -3.80 -2.18 -6.56
N SER A 212 -3.61 -1.18 -5.69
CA SER A 212 -4.68 -0.69 -4.82
C SER A 212 -5.45 0.47 -5.44
N ASP A 213 -6.74 0.50 -5.17
CA ASP A 213 -7.56 1.69 -5.41
C ASP A 213 -7.34 2.71 -4.28
N ARG A 214 -7.20 2.23 -3.03
CA ARG A 214 -6.77 3.02 -1.88
C ARG A 214 -5.86 2.23 -0.95
N ILE A 215 -5.05 2.97 -0.22
CA ILE A 215 -4.05 2.45 0.70
C ILE A 215 -4.25 3.13 2.05
N ALA A 216 -4.26 2.33 3.13
CA ALA A 216 -4.04 2.81 4.47
C ALA A 216 -2.58 2.59 4.86
N VAL A 217 -1.84 3.69 5.05
CA VAL A 217 -0.48 3.65 5.57
C VAL A 217 -0.55 3.53 7.09
N MET A 218 0.07 2.48 7.63
CA MET A 218 0.05 2.14 9.05
C MET A 218 1.42 2.34 9.68
N HIS A 219 1.44 2.94 10.86
CA HIS A 219 2.63 3.16 11.67
C HIS A 219 2.27 3.00 13.15
N GLN A 220 3.06 2.20 13.88
CA GLN A 220 2.89 1.99 15.33
C GLN A 220 1.43 1.67 15.75
N GLY A 221 0.75 0.81 14.99
CA GLY A 221 -0.62 0.39 15.26
C GLY A 221 -1.70 1.41 14.88
N GLN A 222 -1.34 2.57 14.34
CA GLN A 222 -2.25 3.63 13.90
C GLN A 222 -2.29 3.74 12.39
N VAL A 223 -3.38 4.31 11.87
CA VAL A 223 -3.48 4.69 10.46
C VAL A 223 -3.02 6.14 10.33
N GLU A 224 -1.93 6.35 9.60
CA GLU A 224 -1.32 7.67 9.37
C GLU A 224 -2.07 8.42 8.25
N GLN A 225 -2.42 7.70 7.19
CA GLN A 225 -3.11 8.28 6.03
C GLN A 225 -3.90 7.19 5.30
N ILE A 226 -5.08 7.55 4.81
CA ILE A 226 -5.85 6.76 3.84
C ILE A 226 -6.05 7.62 2.60
N GLY A 227 -5.75 7.09 1.43
CA GLY A 227 -5.92 7.78 0.17
C GLY A 227 -5.72 6.86 -1.02
N THR A 228 -5.98 7.37 -2.22
CA THR A 228 -5.57 6.72 -3.47
C THR A 228 -4.05 6.60 -3.56
N SER A 229 -3.54 5.68 -4.39
CA SER A 229 -2.10 5.57 -4.62
C SER A 229 -1.45 6.90 -5.01
N GLN A 230 -2.16 7.72 -5.78
CA GLN A 230 -1.70 9.04 -6.18
C GLN A 230 -1.65 10.02 -5.00
N GLU A 231 -2.72 10.11 -4.20
CA GLU A 231 -2.75 11.01 -3.03
C GLU A 231 -1.67 10.64 -2.00
N ILE A 232 -1.46 9.34 -1.74
CA ILE A 232 -0.42 8.86 -0.82
C ILE A 232 0.99 9.21 -1.32
N TYR A 233 1.21 9.18 -2.64
CA TYR A 233 2.51 9.46 -3.24
C TYR A 233 2.79 10.97 -3.39
N ASP A 234 1.83 11.71 -3.96
CA ASP A 234 1.98 13.12 -4.31
C ASP A 234 1.71 14.03 -3.10
N CYS A 235 0.76 13.69 -2.23
CA CYS A 235 0.29 14.53 -1.13
C CYS A 235 0.35 13.80 0.23
N PRO A 236 1.55 13.47 0.74
CA PRO A 236 1.69 12.80 2.02
C PRO A 236 1.21 13.69 3.19
N ALA A 237 0.44 13.12 4.09
CA ALA A 237 -0.18 13.82 5.22
C ALA A 237 0.76 14.03 6.42
N SER A 238 1.88 13.31 6.47
CA SER A 238 2.88 13.44 7.53
C SER A 238 4.29 13.23 6.99
N LEU A 239 5.28 13.66 7.76
CA LEU A 239 6.70 13.46 7.44
C LEU A 239 7.04 11.97 7.34
N PHE A 240 6.43 11.15 8.20
CA PHE A 240 6.55 9.71 8.14
C PHE A 240 6.09 9.17 6.78
N VAL A 241 4.89 9.53 6.31
CA VAL A 241 4.39 9.03 5.02
C VAL A 241 5.27 9.50 3.86
N ALA A 242 5.72 10.75 3.88
CA ALA A 242 6.60 11.30 2.85
C ALA A 242 7.94 10.55 2.73
N GLN A 243 8.54 10.18 3.87
CA GLN A 243 9.78 9.42 3.93
C GLN A 243 9.58 7.93 3.66
N PHE A 244 8.42 7.41 4.06
CA PHE A 244 8.12 6.01 3.95
C PHE A 244 7.78 5.64 2.51
N ILE A 245 6.96 6.43 1.81
CA ILE A 245 6.51 6.14 0.45
C ILE A 245 7.47 6.73 -0.58
N GLY A 246 8.17 5.87 -1.32
CA GLY A 246 9.10 6.27 -2.38
C GLY A 246 10.31 7.07 -1.88
N LYS A 247 11.07 7.65 -2.81
CA LYS A 247 12.17 8.55 -2.47
C LYS A 247 11.65 10.00 -2.40
N ALA A 248 12.23 10.79 -1.52
CA ALA A 248 11.88 12.19 -1.35
C ALA A 248 13.12 13.03 -1.03
N ASN A 249 13.15 14.25 -1.57
CA ASN A 249 14.01 15.31 -1.06
C ASN A 249 13.21 16.13 -0.07
N LEU A 250 13.75 16.31 1.13
CA LEU A 250 13.12 17.07 2.20
C LEU A 250 13.95 18.31 2.49
N LEU A 251 13.31 19.48 2.42
CA LEU A 251 13.96 20.78 2.61
C LEU A 251 13.28 21.48 3.77
N SER A 252 14.06 21.92 4.74
CA SER A 252 13.56 22.80 5.80
C SER A 252 13.48 24.23 5.27
N GLY A 253 12.39 24.93 5.57
CA GLY A 253 12.24 26.32 5.18
C GLY A 253 11.28 27.10 6.06
N THR A 254 11.29 28.42 5.91
CA THR A 254 10.46 29.37 6.65
C THR A 254 9.46 30.01 5.69
N VAL A 255 8.18 30.03 6.06
CA VAL A 255 7.13 30.67 5.25
C VAL A 255 7.38 32.17 5.19
N LEU A 256 7.48 32.72 3.98
CA LEU A 256 7.53 34.17 3.75
C LEU A 256 6.14 34.73 3.47
N GLU A 257 5.39 34.05 2.61
CA GLU A 257 4.07 34.45 2.14
C GLU A 257 3.27 33.20 1.77
N ALA A 258 2.00 33.14 2.15
CA ALA A 258 1.10 32.05 1.79
C ALA A 258 -0.18 32.63 1.20
N ASN A 259 -0.53 32.21 -0.03
CA ASN A 259 -1.77 32.59 -0.69
C ASN A 259 -2.46 31.35 -1.29
N HIS A 260 -3.58 31.55 -2.00
CA HIS A 260 -4.37 30.44 -2.57
C HIS A 260 -3.74 29.78 -3.81
N GLU A 261 -2.76 30.43 -4.45
CA GLU A 261 -2.10 29.92 -5.66
C GLU A 261 -0.77 29.25 -5.35
N PHE A 262 0.02 29.81 -4.44
CA PHE A 262 1.32 29.29 -4.04
C PHE A 262 1.71 29.71 -2.62
N THR A 263 2.68 29.01 -2.06
CA THR A 263 3.36 29.40 -0.83
C THR A 263 4.82 29.70 -1.12
N LYS A 264 5.28 30.88 -0.73
CA LYS A 264 6.65 31.33 -0.87
C LYS A 264 7.43 31.01 0.39
N VAL A 265 8.56 30.32 0.23
CA VAL A 265 9.34 29.76 1.34
C VAL A 265 10.80 30.12 1.17
N GLU A 266 11.44 30.52 2.26
CA GLU A 266 12.90 30.69 2.33
C GLU A 266 13.54 29.42 2.87
N ALA A 267 14.47 28.84 2.12
CA ALA A 267 15.22 27.64 2.51
C ALA A 267 16.71 27.92 2.33
N ASN A 268 17.44 28.10 3.43
CA ASN A 268 18.88 28.41 3.45
C ASN A 268 19.28 29.53 2.46
N GLY A 269 18.57 30.65 2.47
CA GLY A 269 18.83 31.81 1.61
C GLY A 269 18.25 31.69 0.19
N LEU A 270 17.63 30.57 -0.17
CA LEU A 270 16.92 30.40 -1.44
C LEU A 270 15.43 30.66 -1.27
N CYS A 271 14.85 31.42 -2.20
CA CYS A 271 13.41 31.58 -2.26
C CYS A 271 12.80 30.51 -3.18
N LEU A 272 11.91 29.69 -2.65
CA LEU A 272 11.19 28.63 -3.35
C LEU A 272 9.69 28.89 -3.36
N LEU A 273 9.01 28.45 -4.40
CA LEU A 273 7.56 28.38 -4.50
C LEU A 273 7.09 26.93 -4.33
N ALA A 274 6.07 26.74 -3.51
CA ALA A 274 5.44 25.47 -3.25
C ALA A 274 3.94 25.52 -3.51
N ALA A 275 3.35 24.36 -3.80
CA ALA A 275 1.91 24.19 -3.92
C ALA A 275 1.21 24.62 -2.61
N PRO A 276 0.01 25.22 -2.69
CA PRO A 276 -0.76 25.58 -1.52
C PRO A 276 -1.13 24.31 -0.74
N CYS A 277 -0.90 24.31 0.58
CA CYS A 277 -0.98 23.08 1.38
C CYS A 277 -2.34 22.86 2.06
N GLY A 278 -3.37 23.62 1.68
CA GLY A 278 -4.72 23.53 2.26
C GLY A 278 -4.84 23.90 3.75
N HIS A 279 -3.71 24.15 4.42
CA HIS A 279 -3.62 24.54 5.82
C HIS A 279 -3.27 26.03 5.94
N ALA A 280 -3.77 26.69 6.98
CA ALA A 280 -3.40 28.06 7.28
C ALA A 280 -1.95 28.10 7.77
N LEU A 281 -1.06 28.64 6.94
CA LEU A 281 0.34 28.88 7.29
C LEU A 281 0.54 30.34 7.67
N ASN A 282 1.29 30.57 8.74
CA ASN A 282 1.64 31.92 9.15
C ASN A 282 3.03 32.29 8.62
N PRO A 283 3.25 33.54 8.16
CA PRO A 283 4.60 34.03 7.88
C PRO A 283 5.53 33.85 9.10
N GLY A 284 6.76 33.41 8.86
CA GLY A 284 7.74 33.06 9.89
C GLY A 284 7.64 31.63 10.43
N GLN A 285 6.65 30.84 10.01
CA GLN A 285 6.50 29.45 10.43
C GLN A 285 7.54 28.54 9.75
N ASN A 286 8.17 27.67 10.53
CA ASN A 286 9.04 26.61 10.01
C ASN A 286 8.20 25.48 9.42
N ILE A 287 8.55 25.04 8.22
CA ILE A 287 7.87 23.98 7.48
C ILE A 287 8.90 23.06 6.80
N THR A 288 8.44 21.89 6.38
CA THR A 288 9.22 20.98 5.54
C THR A 288 8.60 20.90 4.16
N LEU A 289 9.39 21.18 3.14
CA LEU A 289 9.06 20.97 1.74
C LEU A 289 9.50 19.59 1.31
N MET A 290 8.70 18.97 0.46
CA MET A 290 8.99 17.73 -0.23
C MET A 290 9.03 17.97 -1.73
N VAL A 291 10.08 17.46 -2.38
CA VAL A 291 10.13 17.33 -3.84
C VAL A 291 10.55 15.90 -4.16
N ARG A 292 9.78 15.22 -5.01
CA ARG A 292 10.11 13.86 -5.46
C ARG A 292 11.30 13.91 -6.44
N PRO A 293 12.32 13.02 -6.31
CA PRO A 293 13.53 13.05 -7.14
C PRO A 293 13.28 13.09 -8.65
N GLU A 294 12.23 12.42 -9.12
CA GLU A 294 11.83 12.36 -10.53
C GLU A 294 11.14 13.63 -11.05
N ARG A 295 10.80 14.57 -10.16
CA ARG A 295 10.27 15.90 -10.52
C ARG A 295 11.38 16.93 -10.76
N LEU A 296 12.62 16.64 -10.36
CA LEU A 296 13.77 17.51 -10.63
C LEU A 296 14.32 17.26 -12.04
N GLN A 297 14.40 18.34 -12.81
CA GLN A 297 14.99 18.34 -14.14
C GLN A 297 16.44 18.85 -14.06
N ILE A 298 17.35 18.23 -14.80
CA ILE A 298 18.76 18.62 -14.86
C ILE A 298 19.01 19.35 -16.17
N ASN A 299 19.62 20.54 -16.12
CA ASN A 299 19.99 21.37 -17.27
C ASN A 299 18.84 21.58 -18.26
N SER A 300 17.60 21.71 -17.77
CA SER A 300 16.42 21.91 -18.59
C SER A 300 16.40 23.32 -19.19
N ALA A 301 16.14 23.42 -20.48
CA ALA A 301 15.93 24.71 -21.15
C ALA A 301 14.58 25.36 -20.79
N VAL A 302 13.68 24.60 -20.16
CA VAL A 302 12.38 25.12 -19.70
C VAL A 302 12.60 25.95 -18.44
N GLU A 303 12.09 27.18 -18.44
CA GLU A 303 12.03 28.00 -17.24
C GLU A 303 10.91 27.48 -16.33
N THR A 304 11.28 27.24 -15.08
CA THR A 304 10.36 26.86 -13.99
C THR A 304 10.54 27.83 -12.85
N GLU A 305 9.58 27.88 -11.92
CA GLU A 305 9.61 28.84 -10.82
C GLU A 305 10.76 28.58 -9.84
N ASN A 306 11.14 27.32 -9.65
CA ASN A 306 12.23 26.94 -8.77
C ASN A 306 13.47 26.55 -9.58
N GLN A 307 14.63 27.08 -9.14
CA GLN A 307 15.93 26.79 -9.72
C GLN A 307 17.00 26.76 -8.62
N ILE A 308 17.91 25.80 -8.71
CA ILE A 308 19.08 25.72 -7.83
C ILE A 308 20.26 25.08 -8.56
N SER A 309 21.44 25.66 -8.41
CA SER A 309 22.67 25.06 -8.92
C SER A 309 23.35 24.22 -7.85
N GLY A 310 24.03 23.16 -8.27
CA GLY A 310 24.82 22.32 -7.39
C GLY A 310 25.93 21.58 -8.12
N VAL A 311 26.67 20.76 -7.37
CA VAL A 311 27.78 19.95 -7.90
C VAL A 311 27.42 18.47 -7.77
N LEU A 312 27.60 17.72 -8.86
CA LEU A 312 27.33 16.29 -8.88
C LEU A 312 28.35 15.52 -8.01
N GLU A 313 27.88 14.89 -6.94
CA GLU A 313 28.73 14.12 -6.02
C GLU A 313 28.76 12.64 -6.36
N ASN A 314 27.61 12.05 -6.72
CA ASN A 314 27.52 10.60 -6.95
C ASN A 314 26.50 10.26 -8.04
N ILE A 315 26.76 9.14 -8.73
CA ILE A 315 25.90 8.59 -9.78
C ILE A 315 25.69 7.11 -9.47
N THR A 316 24.43 6.68 -9.38
CA THR A 316 24.06 5.29 -9.12
C THR A 316 23.11 4.78 -10.20
N TYR A 317 23.45 3.65 -10.83
CA TYR A 317 22.58 2.99 -11.80
C TYR A 317 21.62 2.03 -11.09
N VAL A 318 20.32 2.21 -11.30
CA VAL A 318 19.26 1.39 -10.71
C VAL A 318 18.37 0.85 -11.85
N GLY A 319 18.84 -0.22 -12.49
CA GLY A 319 18.14 -0.82 -13.63
C GLY A 319 18.04 0.14 -14.82
N GLN A 320 16.83 0.57 -15.16
CA GLN A 320 16.55 1.54 -16.23
C GLN A 320 16.66 3.00 -15.79
N LEU A 321 16.86 3.24 -14.49
CA LEU A 321 16.95 4.57 -13.90
C LEU A 321 18.40 4.88 -13.51
N VAL A 322 18.74 6.17 -13.55
CA VAL A 322 19.99 6.70 -13.01
C VAL A 322 19.63 7.69 -11.92
N GLU A 323 20.31 7.53 -10.78
CA GLU A 323 20.17 8.39 -9.62
C GLU A 323 21.39 9.28 -9.49
N TYR A 324 21.15 10.59 -9.49
CA TYR A 324 22.16 11.61 -9.30
C TYR A 324 22.02 12.18 -7.89
N GLN A 325 23.14 12.30 -7.18
CA GLN A 325 23.20 13.02 -5.92
C GLN A 325 23.98 14.30 -6.12
N VAL A 326 23.29 15.43 -5.99
CA VAL A 326 23.83 16.76 -6.25
C VAL A 326 23.89 17.54 -4.95
N LYS A 327 25.08 18.04 -4.59
CA LYS A 327 25.25 18.92 -3.43
C LYS A 327 24.88 20.33 -3.80
N THR A 328 23.93 20.91 -3.06
CA THR A 328 23.42 22.25 -3.27
C THR A 328 23.49 23.08 -1.98
N GLN A 329 23.15 24.37 -2.05
CA GLN A 329 23.09 25.24 -0.88
C GLN A 329 21.99 24.84 0.14
N VAL A 330 20.95 24.14 -0.30
CA VAL A 330 19.88 23.63 0.59
C VAL A 330 20.18 22.21 1.11
N GLY A 331 21.36 21.67 0.82
CA GLY A 331 21.76 20.31 1.15
C GLY A 331 21.86 19.39 -0.07
N PRO A 332 22.09 18.07 0.14
CA PRO A 332 22.15 17.10 -0.94
C PRO A 332 20.75 16.82 -1.50
N LEU A 333 20.59 16.95 -2.82
CA LEU A 333 19.38 16.58 -3.54
C LEU A 333 19.61 15.31 -4.35
N LYS A 334 18.63 14.41 -4.32
CA LYS A 334 18.57 13.22 -5.16
C LYS A 334 17.69 13.49 -6.37
N ILE A 335 18.14 13.09 -7.54
CA ILE A 335 17.39 13.19 -8.79
C ILE A 335 17.33 11.81 -9.42
N THR A 336 16.17 11.44 -9.95
CA THR A 336 15.98 10.14 -10.60
C THR A 336 15.48 10.38 -12.02
N GLN A 337 16.22 9.90 -13.02
CA GLN A 337 15.84 10.02 -14.43
C GLN A 337 16.02 8.69 -15.15
N LEU A 338 15.37 8.53 -16.31
CA LEU A 338 15.63 7.41 -17.19
C LEU A 338 17.07 7.46 -17.68
N SER A 339 17.73 6.29 -17.72
CA SER A 339 19.10 6.19 -18.22
C SER A 339 19.20 6.66 -19.67
N GLN A 340 20.03 7.65 -19.90
CA GLN A 340 20.40 8.12 -21.24
C GLN A 340 21.79 7.60 -21.62
N ARG A 341 22.13 7.65 -22.92
CA ARG A 341 23.46 7.22 -23.41
C ARG A 341 24.57 8.14 -22.91
N GLU A 342 24.25 9.41 -22.70
CA GLU A 342 25.17 10.41 -22.17
C GLU A 342 24.80 10.69 -20.72
N THR A 343 25.81 10.70 -19.85
CA THR A 343 25.65 11.01 -18.43
C THR A 343 26.59 12.15 -18.06
N TYR A 344 26.20 12.92 -17.05
CA TYR A 344 27.01 14.00 -16.50
C TYR A 344 28.27 13.46 -15.80
N PRO A 345 29.47 14.00 -16.05
CA PRO A 345 30.67 13.69 -15.29
C PRO A 345 30.54 14.09 -13.81
N GLN A 346 31.08 13.25 -12.92
CA GLN A 346 31.18 13.55 -11.50
C GLN A 346 31.99 14.84 -11.27
N GLY A 347 31.52 15.71 -10.38
CA GLY A 347 32.12 17.02 -10.11
C GLY A 347 31.65 18.14 -11.05
N GLU A 348 30.80 17.85 -12.03
CA GLU A 348 30.20 18.88 -12.88
C GLU A 348 29.19 19.73 -12.11
N SER A 349 29.09 21.02 -12.47
CA SER A 349 28.04 21.90 -11.97
C SER A 349 26.77 21.69 -12.78
N LEU A 350 25.69 21.35 -12.08
CA LEU A 350 24.38 21.08 -12.67
C LEU A 350 23.38 22.15 -12.21
N ASP A 351 22.50 22.54 -13.12
CA ASP A 351 21.34 23.37 -12.82
C ASP A 351 20.11 22.47 -12.64
N LEU A 352 19.43 22.60 -11.50
CA LEU A 352 18.26 21.80 -11.16
C LEU A 352 17.02 22.67 -11.15
N ARG A 353 15.95 22.19 -11.78
CA ARG A 353 14.71 22.94 -12.03
C ARG A 353 13.48 22.09 -11.73
N TRP A 354 12.43 22.69 -11.15
CA TRP A 354 11.13 22.04 -10.92
C TRP A 354 10.00 23.07 -10.78
N ASN A 355 8.76 22.64 -11.01
CA ASN A 355 7.59 23.51 -10.90
C ASN A 355 7.20 23.72 -9.43
N ALA A 356 6.54 24.84 -9.15
CA ALA A 356 5.96 25.08 -7.83
C ALA A 356 4.95 23.98 -7.41
N SER A 357 4.19 23.44 -8.36
CA SER A 357 3.20 22.37 -8.12
C SER A 357 3.81 21.04 -7.69
N ASP A 358 5.08 20.79 -8.02
CA ASP A 358 5.80 19.56 -7.66
C ASP A 358 6.48 19.68 -6.28
N CYS A 359 6.43 20.87 -5.67
CA CYS A 359 6.97 21.14 -4.34
C CYS A 359 5.82 21.20 -3.33
N ILE A 360 5.75 20.20 -2.47
CA ILE A 360 4.63 19.97 -1.56
C ILE A 360 5.05 20.31 -0.14
N ILE A 361 4.22 21.03 0.60
CA ILE A 361 4.48 21.30 2.01
C ILE A 361 3.90 20.15 2.83
N ILE A 362 4.76 19.53 3.63
CA ILE A 362 4.33 18.52 4.59
C ILE A 362 3.70 19.27 5.78
N PRO A 363 2.48 18.89 6.20
CA PRO A 363 1.86 19.46 7.38
C PRO A 363 2.78 19.29 8.61
N PRO A 364 2.93 20.31 9.46
CA PRO A 364 3.67 20.17 10.71
C PRO A 364 3.00 19.11 11.60
N GLU A 365 3.80 18.28 12.26
CA GLU A 365 3.30 17.33 13.25
C GLU A 365 2.61 18.10 14.39
N SER A 366 1.33 17.79 14.62
CA SER A 366 0.47 18.43 15.63
C SER A 366 0.73 17.92 17.04
#